data_AF-A0A085FEB6-F1
#
_entry.id   AF-A0A085FEB6-F1
#
_cell.length_a   1.000
_cell.length_b   1.000
_cell.length_c   1.000
_cell.angle_alpha   90.00
_cell.angle_beta   90.00
_cell.angle_gamma   90.00
#
_symmetry.space_group_name_H-M   'P 1'
#
loop_
_entity.id
_entity.type
_entity.pdbx_description
1 polymer ?
#
loop_
_entity_poly.entity_id
_entity_poly.type
_entity_poly.pdbx_seq_one_letter_code
_entity_poly.pdbx_strand_id
1 'polypeptide(L)'
;MKGVGTAYRRALRAQFSRRMLMLSGAPLVLSLLLWGALLWTGLQPLLDWLQGTFADYGWFQTSGNMLAMLGLGMLKVMVVPLLAIALLLPLMIGSALLFMGVIAMPAIERHVGQHQYPKLERKEGGSFVGSIAINVGSTAVFAVLWLFTLPLYAVPPLAWLVQACLWAWVTSRVMSYDALAAHASPEERQELMRRHRGALWGIGFASGLAGALPGIAWMGGALLSIVLFPFLAMLSLWLYIMIFLFAGLWFQYFCLGALEELRANGPQA
;
A
#
# COMPACT_ATOMS: atom_id res chain seq x y z
N MET A 1 -11.54 -4.64 -22.48
CA MET A 1 -11.02 -5.61 -21.48
C MET A 1 -9.79 -6.40 -21.96
N LYS A 2 -9.56 -6.62 -23.26
CA LYS A 2 -8.37 -7.35 -23.78
C LYS A 2 -7.00 -6.76 -23.34
N GLY A 3 -6.91 -5.44 -23.19
CA GLY A 3 -5.69 -4.77 -22.72
C GLY A 3 -5.30 -5.11 -21.27
N VAL A 4 -6.28 -5.31 -20.37
CA VAL A 4 -6.04 -5.58 -18.94
C VAL A 4 -5.34 -6.92 -18.73
N GLY A 5 -5.82 -7.99 -19.39
CA GLY A 5 -5.22 -9.33 -19.29
C GLY A 5 -3.84 -9.42 -19.95
N THR A 6 -3.62 -8.66 -21.03
CA THR A 6 -2.29 -8.60 -21.65
C THR A 6 -1.29 -7.89 -20.73
N ALA A 7 -1.69 -6.79 -20.10
CA ALA A 7 -0.89 -6.09 -19.10
C ALA A 7 -0.60 -6.98 -17.88
N TYR A 8 -1.60 -7.73 -17.37
CA TYR A 8 -1.43 -8.69 -16.29
C TYR A 8 -0.32 -9.70 -16.59
N ARG A 9 -0.37 -10.34 -17.76
CA ARG A 9 0.61 -11.35 -18.17
C ARG A 9 2.02 -10.76 -18.31
N ARG A 10 2.14 -9.54 -18.84
CA ARG A 10 3.43 -8.84 -18.94
C ARG A 10 3.99 -8.48 -17.56
N ALA A 11 3.14 -7.97 -16.67
CA ALA A 11 3.49 -7.65 -15.30
C ALA A 11 3.97 -8.89 -14.53
N LEU A 12 3.25 -10.02 -14.68
CA LEU A 12 3.61 -11.27 -14.01
C LEU A 12 4.98 -11.77 -14.44
N ARG A 13 5.29 -11.73 -15.75
CA ARG A 13 6.62 -12.09 -16.26
C ARG A 13 7.70 -11.13 -15.78
N ALA A 14 7.42 -9.82 -15.77
CA ALA A 14 8.38 -8.80 -15.36
C ALA A 14 8.71 -8.86 -13.86
N GLN A 15 7.74 -9.24 -13.02
CA GLN A 15 7.92 -9.38 -11.56
C GLN A 15 9.02 -10.39 -11.21
N PHE A 16 9.11 -11.51 -11.94
CA PHE A 16 10.14 -12.53 -11.74
C PHE A 16 11.48 -12.21 -12.42
N SER A 17 11.63 -11.03 -13.03
CA SER A 17 12.94 -10.60 -13.55
C SER A 17 13.92 -10.35 -12.40
N ARG A 18 15.19 -10.73 -12.60
CA ARG A 18 16.26 -10.54 -11.59
C ARG A 18 16.32 -9.11 -11.05
N ARG A 19 16.11 -8.12 -11.92
CA ARG A 19 16.13 -6.70 -11.55
C ARG A 19 14.98 -6.32 -10.61
N MET A 20 13.77 -6.80 -10.85
CA MET A 20 12.60 -6.52 -10.01
C MET A 20 12.67 -7.26 -8.67
N LEU A 21 13.21 -8.48 -8.66
CA LEU A 21 13.47 -9.21 -7.42
C LEU A 21 14.53 -8.50 -6.57
N MET A 22 15.61 -7.98 -7.16
CA MET A 22 16.59 -7.17 -6.42
C MET A 22 15.98 -5.86 -5.89
N LEU A 23 15.10 -5.23 -6.69
CA LEU A 23 14.39 -4.01 -6.31
C LEU A 23 13.48 -4.21 -5.09
N SER A 24 12.94 -5.42 -4.90
CA SER A 24 12.09 -5.77 -3.76
C SER A 24 12.81 -5.67 -2.41
N GLY A 25 14.13 -5.89 -2.38
CA GLY A 25 14.91 -5.85 -1.15
C GLY A 25 15.24 -4.43 -0.68
N ALA A 26 15.42 -3.48 -1.61
CA ALA A 26 15.93 -2.15 -1.27
C ALA A 26 15.00 -1.35 -0.33
N PRO A 27 13.68 -1.24 -0.57
CA PRO A 27 12.78 -0.51 0.33
C PRO A 27 12.62 -1.20 1.69
N LEU A 28 12.70 -2.54 1.73
CA LEU A 28 12.66 -3.30 2.97
C LEU A 28 13.88 -2.97 3.83
N VAL A 29 15.09 -3.04 3.26
CA VAL A 29 16.33 -2.70 3.98
C VAL A 29 16.29 -1.26 4.47
N LEU A 30 15.84 -0.31 3.64
CA LEU A 30 15.73 1.08 4.03
C LEU A 30 14.74 1.28 5.19
N SER A 31 13.57 0.64 5.14
CA SER A 31 12.58 0.67 6.20
C SER A 31 13.11 0.06 7.50
N LEU A 32 13.78 -1.10 7.41
CA LEU A 32 14.41 -1.77 8.55
C LEU A 32 15.50 -0.92 9.20
N LEU A 33 16.35 -0.26 8.41
CA LEU A 33 17.38 0.63 8.93
C LEU A 33 16.77 1.85 9.61
N LEU A 34 15.78 2.50 8.98
CA LEU A 34 15.11 3.66 9.54
C LEU A 34 14.43 3.32 10.87
N TRP A 35 13.56 2.31 10.88
CA TRP A 35 12.82 1.94 12.08
C TRP A 35 13.68 1.27 13.12
N GLY A 36 14.70 0.52 12.71
CA GLY A 36 15.73 0.01 13.62
C GLY A 36 16.38 1.14 14.40
N ALA A 37 16.82 2.21 13.72
CA ALA A 37 17.42 3.37 14.37
C ALA A 37 16.43 4.17 15.23
N LEU A 38 15.21 4.39 14.74
CA LEU A 38 14.16 5.13 15.47
C LEU A 38 13.71 4.38 16.72
N LEU A 39 13.51 3.06 16.65
CA LEU A 39 13.10 2.26 17.80
C LEU A 39 14.25 2.07 18.79
N TRP A 40 15.49 1.93 18.30
CA TRP A 40 16.65 1.80 19.17
C TRP A 40 16.82 3.00 20.11
N THR A 41 16.56 4.20 19.61
CA THR A 41 16.74 5.45 20.39
C THR A 41 15.43 5.97 20.99
N GLY A 42 14.30 5.79 20.31
CA GLY A 42 13.03 6.41 20.63
C GLY A 42 12.01 5.53 21.32
N LEU A 43 12.19 4.20 21.36
CA LEU A 43 11.18 3.31 21.95
C LEU A 43 10.99 3.53 23.45
N GLN A 44 12.08 3.55 24.23
CA GLN A 44 12.01 3.82 25.68
C GLN A 44 11.41 5.22 25.96
N PRO A 45 11.94 6.32 25.36
CA PRO A 45 11.35 7.64 25.54
C PRO A 45 9.85 7.73 25.19
N LEU A 46 9.42 7.03 24.13
CA LEU A 46 8.01 6.99 23.74
C LEU A 46 7.16 6.28 24.80
N LEU A 47 7.64 5.14 25.32
CA LEU A 47 6.93 4.41 26.36
C LEU A 47 6.85 5.22 27.65
N ASP A 48 7.94 5.88 28.05
CA ASP A 48 7.97 6.76 29.23
C ASP A 48 7.00 7.94 29.06
N TRP A 49 6.98 8.56 27.88
CA TRP A 49 6.04 9.64 27.57
C TRP A 49 4.58 9.18 27.60
N LEU A 50 4.27 8.02 27.04
CA LEU A 50 2.92 7.43 27.09
C LEU A 50 2.54 7.06 28.53
N GLN A 51 3.44 6.49 29.31
CA GLN A 51 3.20 6.16 30.72
C GLN A 51 2.93 7.42 31.54
N GLY A 52 3.73 8.48 31.37
CA GLY A 52 3.53 9.77 32.04
C GLY A 52 2.17 10.38 31.67
N THR A 53 1.84 10.41 30.38
CA THR A 53 0.54 10.91 29.91
C THR A 53 -0.63 10.11 30.53
N PHE A 54 -0.52 8.78 30.57
CA PHE A 54 -1.56 7.93 31.18
C PHE A 54 -1.71 8.15 32.69
N ALA A 55 -0.61 8.47 33.38
CA ALA A 55 -0.61 8.79 34.80
C ALA A 55 -1.26 10.16 35.06
N ASP A 56 -0.88 11.19 34.30
CA ASP A 56 -1.35 12.56 34.46
C ASP A 56 -2.86 12.70 34.25
N TYR A 57 -3.42 11.97 33.26
CA TYR A 57 -4.86 11.99 32.95
C TYR A 57 -5.66 10.89 33.66
N GLY A 58 -5.05 10.09 34.55
CA GLY A 58 -5.72 9.02 35.29
C GLY A 58 -6.24 7.85 34.42
N TRP A 59 -5.77 7.73 33.17
CA TRP A 59 -6.26 6.76 32.20
C TRP A 59 -5.94 5.31 32.56
N PHE A 60 -4.96 5.05 33.43
CA PHE A 60 -4.72 3.71 33.97
C PHE A 60 -5.89 3.17 34.78
N GLN A 61 -6.65 4.05 35.46
CA GLN A 61 -7.79 3.64 36.25
C GLN A 61 -9.00 3.35 35.36
N THR A 62 -9.27 4.24 34.40
CA THR A 62 -10.35 4.06 33.41
C THR A 62 -10.13 2.82 32.54
N SER A 63 -8.95 2.66 31.93
CA SER A 63 -8.62 1.49 31.10
C SER A 63 -8.59 0.19 31.91
N GLY A 64 -8.05 0.23 33.14
CA GLY A 64 -8.02 -0.91 34.05
C GLY A 64 -9.41 -1.39 34.44
N ASN A 65 -10.34 -0.47 34.74
CA ASN A 65 -11.72 -0.81 35.08
C ASN A 65 -12.47 -1.42 33.88
N MET A 66 -12.28 -0.87 32.66
CA MET A 66 -12.85 -1.44 31.43
C MET A 66 -12.33 -2.85 31.14
N LEU A 67 -11.02 -3.05 31.26
CA LEU A 67 -10.41 -4.37 31.06
C LEU A 67 -10.85 -5.37 32.12
N ALA A 68 -10.98 -4.95 33.39
CA ALA A 68 -11.48 -5.81 34.46
C ALA A 68 -12.93 -6.25 34.21
N MET A 69 -13.80 -5.36 33.72
CA MET A 69 -15.17 -5.70 33.33
C MET A 69 -15.25 -6.76 32.23
N LEU A 70 -14.24 -6.84 31.36
CA LEU A 70 -14.13 -7.84 30.29
C LEU A 70 -13.36 -9.11 30.71
N GLY A 71 -12.94 -9.22 31.98
CA GLY A 71 -12.12 -10.34 32.48
C GLY A 71 -10.64 -10.29 32.06
N LEU A 72 -10.19 -9.18 31.49
CA LEU A 72 -8.84 -8.98 30.92
C LEU A 72 -7.92 -8.18 31.83
N GLY A 73 -8.13 -8.21 33.16
CA GLY A 73 -7.38 -7.40 34.12
C GLY A 73 -5.84 -7.56 34.06
N MET A 74 -5.35 -8.73 33.64
CA MET A 74 -3.92 -9.02 33.41
C MET A 74 -3.30 -8.12 32.32
N LEU A 75 -4.09 -7.64 31.36
CA LEU A 75 -3.60 -6.77 30.28
C LEU A 75 -3.40 -5.31 30.72
N LYS A 76 -3.78 -4.94 31.94
CA LYS A 76 -3.62 -3.57 32.46
C LYS A 76 -2.17 -3.07 32.37
N VAL A 77 -1.20 -3.96 32.61
CA VAL A 77 0.24 -3.64 32.52
C VAL A 77 0.69 -3.46 31.06
N MET A 78 -0.03 -4.05 30.12
CA MET A 78 0.28 -4.05 28.69
C MET A 78 -0.41 -2.92 27.91
N VAL A 79 -1.26 -2.11 28.54
CA VAL A 79 -2.03 -1.05 27.85
C VAL A 79 -1.12 -0.08 27.11
N VAL A 80 -0.06 0.40 27.76
CA VAL A 80 0.88 1.35 27.14
C VAL A 80 1.70 0.69 26.02
N PRO A 81 2.35 -0.48 26.22
CA PRO A 81 3.01 -1.20 25.12
C PRO A 81 2.09 -1.50 23.93
N LEU A 82 0.85 -1.92 24.18
CA LEU A 82 -0.12 -2.20 23.11
C LEU A 82 -0.51 -0.93 22.35
N LEU A 83 -0.67 0.19 23.03
CA LEU A 83 -0.94 1.48 22.38
C LEU A 83 0.26 1.94 21.54
N ALA A 84 1.49 1.77 22.04
CA ALA A 84 2.69 2.06 21.27
C ALA A 84 2.75 1.20 20.00
N ILE A 85 2.47 -0.10 20.09
CA ILE A 85 2.38 -0.98 18.91
C ILE A 85 1.29 -0.51 17.95
N ALA A 86 0.10 -0.19 18.46
CA ALA A 86 -1.02 0.28 17.65
C ALA A 86 -0.72 1.61 16.91
N LEU A 87 0.11 2.47 17.49
CA LEU A 87 0.57 3.72 16.86
C LEU A 87 1.71 3.49 15.87
N LEU A 88 2.73 2.73 16.27
CA LEU A 88 3.97 2.54 15.49
C LEU A 88 3.76 1.63 14.28
N LEU A 89 3.01 0.54 14.43
CA LEU A 89 2.89 -0.49 13.40
C LEU A 89 2.27 0.04 12.09
N PRO A 90 1.19 0.85 12.10
CA PRO A 90 0.69 1.50 10.88
C PRO A 90 1.68 2.46 10.24
N LEU A 91 2.45 3.21 11.04
CA LEU A 91 3.49 4.13 10.53
C LEU A 91 4.63 3.35 9.88
N MET A 92 5.03 2.22 10.46
CA MET A 92 6.04 1.31 9.91
C MET A 92 5.61 0.77 8.55
N ILE A 93 4.39 0.22 8.47
CA ILE A 93 3.84 -0.31 7.23
C ILE A 93 3.68 0.82 6.19
N GLY A 94 3.10 1.96 6.58
CA GLY A 94 2.89 3.11 5.69
C GLY A 94 4.18 3.66 5.11
N SER A 95 5.22 3.82 5.93
CA SER A 95 6.54 4.26 5.46
C SER A 95 7.24 3.23 4.56
N ALA A 96 7.13 1.93 4.85
CA ALA A 96 7.65 0.88 3.97
C ALA A 96 6.97 0.90 2.59
N LEU A 97 5.64 1.05 2.56
CA LEU A 97 4.89 1.19 1.31
C LEU A 97 5.23 2.49 0.57
N LEU A 98 5.45 3.60 1.30
CA LEU A 98 5.89 4.86 0.73
C LEU A 98 7.27 4.74 0.09
N PHE A 99 8.24 4.13 0.78
CA PHE A 99 9.56 3.84 0.19
C PHE A 99 9.44 2.95 -1.02
N MET A 100 8.53 1.97 -1.00
CA MET A 100 8.29 1.15 -2.17
C MET A 100 7.68 1.95 -3.32
N GLY A 101 6.72 2.83 -3.10
CA GLY A 101 6.21 3.74 -4.12
C GLY A 101 7.31 4.63 -4.70
N VAL A 102 8.07 5.30 -3.83
CA VAL A 102 9.10 6.28 -4.22
C VAL A 102 10.30 5.65 -4.91
N ILE A 103 10.74 4.46 -4.50
CA ILE A 103 11.92 3.79 -5.08
C ILE A 103 11.50 2.86 -6.21
N ALA A 104 10.45 2.06 -6.02
CA ALA A 104 10.10 1.04 -6.98
C ALA A 104 9.40 1.61 -8.22
N MET A 105 8.53 2.62 -8.08
CA MET A 105 7.82 3.15 -9.24
C MET A 105 8.73 3.79 -10.29
N PRO A 106 9.68 4.67 -9.95
CA PRO A 106 10.60 5.22 -10.94
C PRO A 106 11.48 4.15 -11.59
N ALA A 107 11.86 3.10 -10.84
CA ALA A 107 12.64 2.00 -11.38
C ALA A 107 11.81 1.08 -12.28
N ILE A 108 10.54 0.82 -11.94
CA ILE A 108 9.56 0.12 -12.78
C ILE A 108 9.33 0.92 -14.06
N GLU A 109 9.05 2.22 -13.96
CA GLU A 109 8.86 3.12 -15.09
C GLU A 109 10.06 3.12 -16.02
N ARG A 110 11.28 3.27 -15.47
CA ARG A 110 12.51 3.27 -16.27
C ARG A 110 12.73 1.92 -16.94
N HIS A 111 12.46 0.82 -16.25
CA HIS A 111 12.62 -0.51 -16.84
C HIS A 111 11.61 -0.75 -17.97
N VAL A 112 10.32 -0.54 -17.70
CA VAL A 112 9.23 -0.81 -18.65
C VAL A 112 9.24 0.20 -19.80
N GLY A 113 9.36 1.49 -19.51
CA GLY A 113 9.43 2.55 -20.51
C GLY A 113 10.59 2.35 -21.49
N GLN A 114 11.81 2.15 -20.98
CA GLN A 114 12.99 2.03 -21.85
C GLN A 114 13.03 0.74 -22.67
N HIS A 115 12.55 -0.39 -22.12
CA HIS A 115 12.69 -1.70 -22.79
C HIS A 115 11.46 -2.11 -23.59
N GLN A 116 10.26 -1.71 -23.18
CA GLN A 116 9.01 -2.19 -23.76
C GLN A 116 8.25 -1.10 -24.51
N TYR A 117 8.47 0.18 -24.18
CA TYR A 117 7.86 1.32 -24.84
C TYR A 117 8.89 2.39 -25.27
N PRO A 118 10.00 2.01 -25.95
CA PRO A 118 11.10 2.95 -26.25
C PRO A 118 10.71 4.11 -27.18
N LYS A 119 9.57 3.98 -27.88
CA LYS A 119 9.05 5.00 -28.80
C LYS A 119 8.16 6.04 -28.10
N LEU A 120 7.79 5.83 -26.84
CA LEU A 120 7.00 6.81 -26.10
C LEU A 120 7.90 7.94 -25.58
N GLU A 121 7.65 9.14 -26.06
CA GLU A 121 8.28 10.35 -25.52
C GLU A 121 7.87 10.59 -24.05
N ARG A 122 8.85 10.99 -23.23
CA ARG A 122 8.65 11.37 -21.83
C ARG A 122 8.24 12.84 -21.77
N LYS A 123 6.97 13.10 -21.45
CA LYS A 123 6.44 14.48 -21.32
C LYS A 123 6.45 15.02 -19.90
N GLU A 124 6.84 14.21 -18.91
CA GLU A 124 6.97 14.60 -17.49
C GLU A 124 5.75 15.37 -16.92
N GLY A 125 4.52 14.97 -17.29
CA GLY A 125 3.28 15.62 -16.84
C GLY A 125 2.88 15.34 -15.39
N GLY A 126 3.74 14.68 -14.62
CA GLY A 126 3.65 14.53 -13.17
C GLY A 126 4.97 14.88 -12.49
N SER A 127 4.92 15.16 -11.20
CA SER A 127 6.10 15.51 -10.40
C SER A 127 6.17 14.65 -9.14
N PHE A 128 7.36 14.54 -8.57
CA PHE A 128 7.56 13.86 -7.28
C PHE A 128 6.68 14.47 -6.17
N VAL A 129 6.62 15.81 -6.11
CA VAL A 129 5.75 16.54 -5.18
C VAL A 129 4.27 16.24 -5.45
N GLY A 130 3.89 16.12 -6.73
CA GLY A 130 2.54 15.74 -7.10
C GLY A 130 2.17 14.32 -6.68
N SER A 131 3.10 13.37 -6.77
CA SER A 131 2.91 11.99 -6.27
C SER A 131 2.71 11.98 -4.75
N ILE A 132 3.53 12.72 -4.00
CA ILE A 132 3.36 12.89 -2.54
C ILE A 132 2.00 13.51 -2.22
N ALA A 133 1.61 14.59 -2.91
CA ALA A 133 0.33 15.26 -2.67
C ALA A 133 -0.86 14.33 -2.95
N ILE A 134 -0.81 13.53 -4.02
CA ILE A 134 -1.86 12.54 -4.31
C ILE A 134 -1.86 11.43 -3.27
N ASN A 135 -0.71 10.94 -2.84
CA ASN A 135 -0.62 9.86 -1.86
C ASN A 135 -1.17 10.31 -0.49
N VAL A 136 -0.71 11.47 0.01
CA VAL A 136 -1.19 12.07 1.27
C VAL A 136 -2.68 12.42 1.17
N GLY A 137 -3.11 13.08 0.09
CA GLY A 137 -4.51 13.44 -0.11
C GLY A 137 -5.44 12.22 -0.22
N SER A 138 -5.01 11.17 -0.93
CA SER A 138 -5.78 9.93 -1.05
C SER A 138 -5.84 9.17 0.27
N THR A 139 -4.75 9.18 1.04
CA THR A 139 -4.70 8.58 2.38
C THR A 139 -5.62 9.32 3.36
N ALA A 140 -5.65 10.65 3.32
CA ALA A 140 -6.56 11.45 4.13
C ALA A 140 -8.03 11.17 3.79
N VAL A 141 -8.37 11.16 2.49
CA VAL A 141 -9.73 10.80 2.04
C VAL A 141 -10.09 9.38 2.43
N PHE A 142 -9.17 8.43 2.28
CA PHE A 142 -9.37 7.05 2.72
C PHE A 142 -9.65 6.96 4.21
N ALA A 143 -8.87 7.65 5.05
CA ALA A 143 -9.07 7.65 6.50
C ALA A 143 -10.46 8.18 6.88
N VAL A 144 -10.88 9.29 6.26
CA VAL A 144 -12.22 9.87 6.48
C VAL A 144 -13.32 8.89 6.05
N LEU A 145 -13.23 8.34 4.84
CA LEU A 145 -14.22 7.37 4.35
C LEU A 145 -14.24 6.12 5.23
N TRP A 146 -13.08 5.60 5.60
CA TRP A 146 -12.95 4.44 6.48
C TRP A 146 -13.67 4.65 7.82
N LEU A 147 -13.52 5.83 8.45
CA LEU A 147 -14.26 6.19 9.67
C LEU A 147 -15.79 6.15 9.45
N PHE A 148 -16.27 6.69 8.32
CA PHE A 148 -17.68 6.60 7.96
C PHE A 148 -18.16 5.17 7.68
N THR A 149 -17.25 4.25 7.36
CA THR A 149 -17.58 2.84 7.12
C THR A 149 -17.60 1.98 8.37
N LEU A 150 -17.16 2.50 9.53
CA LEU A 150 -17.17 1.73 10.79
C LEU A 150 -18.55 1.15 11.16
N PRO A 151 -19.69 1.88 10.97
CA PRO A 151 -21.01 1.30 11.23
C PRO A 151 -21.35 0.10 10.33
N LEU A 152 -20.74 0.00 9.15
CA LEU A 152 -21.00 -1.10 8.20
C LEU A 152 -20.47 -2.44 8.73
N TYR A 153 -19.55 -2.46 9.71
CA TYR A 153 -19.05 -3.70 10.32
C TYR A 153 -20.13 -4.49 11.06
N ALA A 154 -21.30 -3.88 11.35
CA ALA A 154 -22.48 -4.61 11.80
C ALA A 154 -23.00 -5.63 10.77
N VAL A 155 -22.69 -5.44 9.48
CA VAL A 155 -22.99 -6.35 8.38
C VAL A 155 -21.68 -6.75 7.70
N PRO A 156 -20.96 -7.77 8.20
CA PRO A 156 -19.59 -8.06 7.79
C PRO A 156 -19.36 -8.20 6.27
N PRO A 157 -20.24 -8.87 5.49
CA PRO A 157 -20.05 -8.97 4.04
C PRO A 157 -20.04 -7.61 3.35
N LEU A 158 -20.87 -6.67 3.80
CA LEU A 158 -20.94 -5.33 3.26
C LEU A 158 -19.71 -4.51 3.64
N ALA A 159 -19.26 -4.61 4.90
CA ALA A 159 -18.03 -3.96 5.35
C ALA A 159 -16.81 -4.40 4.52
N TRP A 160 -16.66 -5.71 4.28
CA TRP A 160 -15.55 -6.25 3.49
C TRP A 160 -15.59 -5.77 2.04
N LEU A 161 -16.77 -5.76 1.42
CA LEU A 161 -16.92 -5.26 0.05
C LEU A 161 -16.56 -3.78 -0.05
N VAL A 162 -17.07 -2.96 0.87
CA VAL A 162 -16.78 -1.52 0.88
C VAL A 162 -15.31 -1.26 1.15
N GLN A 163 -14.68 -2.02 2.05
CA GLN A 163 -13.24 -1.92 2.29
C GLN A 163 -12.41 -2.29 1.07
N ALA A 164 -12.76 -3.37 0.38
CA ALA A 164 -12.10 -3.74 -0.87
C ALA A 164 -12.25 -2.64 -1.94
N CYS A 165 -13.42 -2.01 -2.03
CA CYS A 165 -13.67 -0.88 -2.93
C CYS A 165 -12.86 0.38 -2.56
N LEU A 166 -12.76 0.72 -1.26
CA LEU A 166 -11.95 1.85 -0.81
C LEU A 166 -10.46 1.64 -1.13
N TRP A 167 -9.95 0.44 -0.88
CA TRP A 167 -8.59 0.05 -1.25
C TRP A 167 -8.36 0.09 -2.75
N ALA A 168 -9.31 -0.41 -3.55
CA ALA A 168 -9.27 -0.36 -5.01
C ALA A 168 -9.19 1.09 -5.49
N TRP A 169 -9.99 1.99 -4.90
CA TRP A 169 -10.00 3.39 -5.25
C TRP A 169 -8.66 4.07 -5.01
N VAL A 170 -8.11 3.97 -3.78
CA VAL A 170 -6.80 4.57 -3.44
C VAL A 170 -5.71 4.02 -4.35
N THR A 171 -5.64 2.69 -4.47
CA THR A 171 -4.63 2.00 -5.27
C THR A 171 -4.72 2.45 -6.72
N SER A 172 -5.92 2.49 -7.30
CA SER A 172 -6.12 2.94 -8.68
C SER A 172 -5.70 4.39 -8.88
N ARG A 173 -5.96 5.28 -7.92
CA ARG A 173 -5.63 6.70 -8.02
C ARG A 173 -4.13 6.96 -7.93
N VAL A 174 -3.48 6.38 -6.91
CA VAL A 174 -2.04 6.56 -6.68
C VAL A 174 -1.23 5.89 -7.79
N MET A 175 -1.49 4.61 -8.08
CA MET A 175 -0.71 3.83 -9.04
C MET A 175 -0.86 4.34 -10.48
N SER A 176 -2.07 4.79 -10.88
CA SER A 176 -2.26 5.34 -12.22
C SER A 176 -1.57 6.70 -12.39
N TYR A 177 -1.53 7.51 -11.33
CA TYR A 177 -0.79 8.77 -11.36
C TYR A 177 0.70 8.51 -11.53
N ASP A 178 1.26 7.65 -10.68
CA ASP A 178 2.69 7.32 -10.70
C ASP A 178 3.09 6.68 -12.03
N ALA A 179 2.24 5.81 -12.58
CA ALA A 179 2.52 5.13 -13.85
C ALA A 179 2.58 6.08 -15.06
N LEU A 180 1.77 7.13 -15.05
CA LEU A 180 1.66 8.09 -16.15
C LEU A 180 2.55 9.32 -15.96
N ALA A 181 3.01 9.61 -14.74
CA ALA A 181 3.70 10.84 -14.38
C ALA A 181 4.89 11.18 -15.28
N ALA A 182 5.70 10.18 -15.66
CA ALA A 182 6.89 10.42 -16.47
C ALA A 182 6.59 10.53 -17.99
N HIS A 183 5.57 9.84 -18.48
CA HIS A 183 5.35 9.69 -19.93
C HIS A 183 4.21 10.56 -20.46
N ALA A 184 3.10 10.71 -19.72
CA ALA A 184 1.93 11.45 -20.17
C ALA A 184 2.02 12.94 -19.86
N SER A 185 1.43 13.79 -20.70
CA SER A 185 1.10 15.18 -20.32
C SER A 185 -0.04 15.22 -19.28
N PRO A 186 -0.26 16.35 -18.59
CA PRO A 186 -1.37 16.50 -17.65
C PRO A 186 -2.75 16.21 -18.28
N GLU A 187 -2.95 16.64 -19.53
CA GLU A 187 -4.18 16.46 -20.30
C GLU A 187 -4.36 15.00 -20.73
N GLU A 188 -3.30 14.38 -21.27
CA GLU A 188 -3.29 12.96 -21.64
C GLU A 188 -3.62 12.08 -20.43
N ARG A 189 -3.05 12.40 -19.26
CA ARG A 189 -3.32 11.66 -18.01
C ARG A 189 -4.78 11.77 -17.60
N GLN A 190 -5.35 12.97 -17.58
CA GLN A 190 -6.75 13.18 -17.20
C GLN A 190 -7.70 12.42 -18.14
N GLU A 191 -7.45 12.49 -19.46
CA GLU A 191 -8.27 11.79 -20.43
C GLU A 191 -8.16 10.28 -20.28
N LEU A 192 -6.95 9.74 -20.10
CA LEU A 192 -6.74 8.29 -19.92
C LEU A 192 -7.44 7.77 -18.66
N MET A 193 -7.31 8.50 -17.55
CA MET A 193 -7.96 8.16 -16.29
C MET A 193 -9.49 8.19 -16.41
N ARG A 194 -10.03 9.13 -17.17
CA ARG A 194 -11.48 9.24 -17.43
C ARG A 194 -11.96 8.08 -18.32
N ARG A 195 -11.28 7.84 -19.44
CA ARG A 195 -11.63 6.83 -20.45
C ARG A 195 -11.51 5.40 -19.92
N HIS A 196 -10.53 5.12 -19.08
CA HIS A 196 -10.25 3.78 -18.56
C HIS A 196 -10.58 3.59 -17.08
N ARG A 197 -11.39 4.47 -16.48
CA ARG A 197 -11.74 4.43 -15.05
C ARG A 197 -12.16 3.05 -14.54
N GLY A 198 -13.02 2.34 -15.29
CA GLY A 198 -13.49 1.01 -14.91
C GLY A 198 -12.38 -0.06 -14.92
N ALA A 199 -11.46 0.03 -15.88
CA ALA A 199 -10.31 -0.88 -15.96
C ALA A 199 -9.32 -0.62 -14.82
N LEU A 200 -9.01 0.65 -14.53
CA LEU A 200 -8.12 1.04 -13.44
C LEU A 200 -8.69 0.62 -12.07
N TRP A 201 -10.00 0.79 -11.88
CA TRP A 201 -10.70 0.27 -10.70
C TRP A 201 -10.65 -1.25 -10.60
N GLY A 202 -10.87 -1.96 -11.71
CA GLY A 202 -10.80 -3.43 -11.74
C GLY A 202 -9.40 -3.96 -11.39
N ILE A 203 -8.35 -3.34 -11.92
CA ILE A 203 -6.96 -3.66 -11.57
C ILE A 203 -6.70 -3.36 -10.09
N GLY A 204 -7.16 -2.20 -9.60
CA GLY A 204 -7.03 -1.81 -8.19
C GLY A 204 -7.76 -2.77 -7.26
N PHE A 205 -8.95 -3.22 -7.62
CA PHE A 205 -9.74 -4.18 -6.84
C PHE A 205 -9.09 -5.55 -6.80
N ALA A 206 -8.64 -6.07 -7.95
CA ALA A 206 -7.91 -7.34 -8.00
C ALA A 206 -6.61 -7.29 -7.19
N SER A 207 -5.87 -6.17 -7.29
CA SER A 207 -4.64 -5.95 -6.52
C SER A 207 -4.90 -5.80 -5.02
N GLY A 208 -5.97 -5.10 -4.64
CA GLY A 208 -6.40 -4.94 -3.25
C GLY A 208 -6.83 -6.27 -2.61
N LEU A 209 -7.58 -7.09 -3.34
CA LEU A 209 -7.93 -8.45 -2.91
C LEU A 209 -6.69 -9.34 -2.76
N ALA A 210 -5.75 -9.26 -3.69
CA ALA A 210 -4.48 -9.98 -3.56
C ALA A 210 -3.71 -9.53 -2.30
N GLY A 211 -3.80 -8.25 -1.94
CA GLY A 211 -3.22 -7.69 -0.71
C GLY A 211 -3.75 -8.30 0.59
N ALA A 212 -4.85 -9.07 0.57
CA ALA A 212 -5.34 -9.81 1.72
C ALA A 212 -4.60 -11.16 1.93
N LEU A 213 -3.97 -11.72 0.88
CA LEU A 213 -3.27 -13.01 0.93
C LEU A 213 -2.18 -13.08 2.02
N PRO A 214 -1.33 -12.05 2.22
CA PRO A 214 -0.32 -12.10 3.26
C PRO A 214 -0.91 -12.15 4.68
N GLY A 215 -2.07 -11.53 4.89
CA GLY A 215 -2.80 -11.60 6.16
C GLY A 215 -3.32 -13.01 6.45
N ILE A 216 -3.77 -13.72 5.40
CA ILE A 216 -4.14 -15.14 5.52
C ILE A 216 -2.93 -15.99 5.90
N ALA A 217 -1.74 -15.72 5.36
CA ALA A 217 -0.51 -16.42 5.75
C ALA A 217 -0.15 -16.17 7.22
N TRP A 218 -0.37 -14.96 7.74
CA TRP A 218 -0.21 -14.64 9.17
C TRP A 218 -1.16 -15.45 10.05
N MET A 219 -2.46 -15.44 9.74
CA MET A 219 -3.47 -16.19 10.48
C MET A 219 -3.22 -17.69 10.41
N GLY A 220 -2.91 -18.21 9.22
CA GLY A 220 -2.56 -19.61 9.01
C GLY A 220 -1.34 -20.02 9.81
N GLY A 221 -0.28 -19.19 9.85
CA GLY A 221 0.91 -19.48 10.65
C GLY A 221 0.65 -19.50 12.16
N ALA A 222 -0.15 -18.56 12.67
CA ALA A 222 -0.52 -18.53 14.07
C ALA A 222 -1.35 -19.74 14.50
N LEU A 223 -2.22 -20.26 13.62
CA LEU A 223 -3.10 -21.39 13.91
C LEU A 223 -2.44 -22.76 13.67
N LEU A 224 -1.57 -22.87 12.67
CA LEU A 224 -1.06 -24.16 12.21
C LEU A 224 0.27 -24.58 12.89
N SER A 225 1.15 -23.64 13.26
CA SER A 225 2.40 -23.99 13.97
C SER A 225 3.18 -22.77 14.46
N ILE A 226 3.40 -22.67 15.78
CA ILE A 226 4.31 -21.68 16.40
C ILE A 226 5.73 -21.79 15.83
N VAL A 227 6.17 -22.99 15.44
CA VAL A 227 7.51 -23.23 14.90
C VAL A 227 7.65 -22.69 13.48
N LEU A 228 6.60 -22.77 12.65
CA LEU A 228 6.61 -22.24 11.29
C LEU A 228 6.30 -20.73 11.24
N PHE A 229 5.77 -20.16 12.32
CA PHE A 229 5.36 -18.76 12.38
C PHE A 229 6.46 -17.78 11.92
N PRO A 230 7.74 -17.87 12.34
CA PRO A 230 8.78 -16.95 11.86
C PRO A 230 8.99 -17.01 10.34
N PHE A 231 8.97 -18.21 9.77
CA PHE A 231 9.12 -18.41 8.33
C PHE A 231 7.90 -17.89 7.56
N LEU A 232 6.69 -18.14 8.05
CA LEU A 232 5.45 -17.67 7.44
C LEU A 232 5.29 -16.15 7.56
N ALA A 233 5.72 -15.54 8.67
CA ALA A 233 5.76 -14.10 8.83
C ALA A 233 6.72 -13.46 7.81
N MET A 234 7.92 -14.03 7.63
CA MET A 234 8.88 -13.54 6.64
C MET A 234 8.38 -13.73 5.20
N LEU A 235 7.75 -14.88 4.90
CA LEU A 235 7.09 -15.13 3.62
C LEU A 235 5.95 -14.13 3.38
N SER A 236 5.14 -13.83 4.40
CA SER A 236 4.05 -12.86 4.29
C SER A 236 4.55 -11.46 3.99
N LEU A 237 5.59 -10.99 4.68
CA LEU A 237 6.24 -9.71 4.38
C LEU A 237 6.77 -9.66 2.94
N TRP A 238 7.36 -10.76 2.47
CA TRP A 238 7.81 -10.85 1.08
C TRP A 238 6.64 -10.85 0.09
N LEU A 239 5.54 -11.55 0.38
CA LEU A 239 4.32 -11.55 -0.43
C LEU A 239 3.71 -10.15 -0.53
N TYR A 240 3.66 -9.38 0.57
CA TYR A 240 3.20 -7.98 0.55
C TYR A 240 3.97 -7.16 -0.49
N ILE A 241 5.29 -7.26 -0.49
CA ILE A 241 6.16 -6.56 -1.43
C ILE A 241 5.92 -7.04 -2.87
N MET A 242 5.84 -8.35 -3.07
CA MET A 242 5.60 -8.95 -4.39
C MET A 242 4.26 -8.50 -4.98
N ILE A 243 3.20 -8.49 -4.19
CA ILE A 243 1.87 -8.03 -4.62
C ILE A 243 1.91 -6.54 -4.96
N PHE A 244 2.59 -5.72 -4.17
CA PHE A 244 2.70 -4.29 -4.44
C PHE A 244 3.49 -4.01 -5.73
N LEU A 245 4.64 -4.65 -5.92
CA LEU A 245 5.44 -4.56 -7.15
C LEU A 245 4.65 -5.02 -8.37
N PHE A 246 3.92 -6.13 -8.23
CA PHE A 246 3.05 -6.66 -9.27
C PHE A 246 1.97 -5.65 -9.66
N ALA A 247 1.27 -5.08 -8.67
CA ALA A 247 0.25 -4.07 -8.89
C ALA A 247 0.83 -2.87 -9.65
N GLY A 248 1.98 -2.34 -9.20
CA GLY A 248 2.67 -1.24 -9.88
C GLY A 248 3.04 -1.57 -11.33
N LEU A 249 3.60 -2.75 -11.59
CA LEU A 249 3.89 -3.22 -12.95
C LEU A 249 2.61 -3.35 -13.80
N TRP A 250 1.53 -3.87 -13.24
CA TRP A 250 0.26 -4.06 -13.95
C TRP A 250 -0.35 -2.72 -14.35
N PHE A 251 -0.38 -1.75 -13.43
CA PHE A 251 -0.76 -0.37 -13.74
C PHE A 251 0.18 0.23 -14.80
N GLN A 252 1.50 0.07 -14.66
CA GLN A 252 2.48 0.59 -15.64
C GLN A 252 2.22 0.07 -17.06
N TYR A 253 2.13 -1.25 -17.23
CA TYR A 253 1.91 -1.87 -18.54
C TYR A 253 0.56 -1.48 -19.16
N PHE A 254 -0.48 -1.38 -18.33
CA PHE A 254 -1.80 -0.98 -18.81
C PHE A 254 -1.82 0.50 -19.22
N CYS A 255 -1.32 1.39 -18.36
CA CYS A 255 -1.28 2.83 -18.59
C CYS A 255 -0.40 3.21 -19.78
N LEU A 256 0.81 2.66 -19.90
CA LEU A 256 1.68 2.94 -21.05
C LEU A 256 1.14 2.38 -22.36
N GLY A 257 0.54 1.19 -22.34
CA GLY A 257 -0.13 0.64 -23.52
C GLY A 257 -1.31 1.50 -23.97
N ALA A 258 -2.14 1.95 -23.03
CA ALA A 258 -3.26 2.83 -23.35
C ALA A 258 -2.80 4.23 -23.81
N LEU A 259 -1.69 4.74 -23.28
CA LEU A 259 -1.08 6.00 -23.72
C LEU A 259 -0.50 5.89 -25.14
N GLU A 260 0.13 4.76 -25.47
CA GLU A 260 0.59 4.46 -26.84
C GLU A 260 -0.58 4.46 -27.83
N GLU A 261 -1.67 3.78 -27.48
CA GLU A 261 -2.90 3.76 -28.29
C GLU A 261 -3.52 5.16 -28.42
N LEU A 262 -3.54 5.97 -27.35
CA LEU A 262 -4.07 7.33 -27.38
C LEU A 262 -3.27 8.21 -28.35
N ARG A 263 -1.95 8.13 -28.31
CA ARG A 263 -1.07 8.90 -29.20
C ARG A 263 -1.11 8.41 -30.65
N ALA A 264 -1.24 7.10 -30.85
CA ALA A 264 -1.35 6.52 -32.18
C ALA A 264 -2.66 6.90 -32.89
N ASN A 265 -3.75 7.10 -32.14
CA ASN A 265 -5.07 7.41 -32.68
C ASN A 265 -5.40 8.92 -32.75
N GLY A 266 -4.49 9.79 -32.28
CA GLY A 266 -4.70 11.24 -32.19
C GLY A 266 -5.78 11.65 -31.18
N PRO A 267 -5.86 12.94 -30.78
CA PRO A 267 -7.00 13.42 -30.01
C PRO A 267 -8.25 13.28 -30.89
N GLN A 268 -9.18 12.40 -30.52
CA GLN A 268 -10.49 12.39 -31.13
C GLN A 268 -11.18 13.69 -30.69
N ALA A 269 -11.19 14.67 -31.60
CA ALA A 269 -11.88 15.95 -31.47
C ALA A 269 -13.41 15.75 -31.44
#